data_AF-A0A165F2Y8-F1
#
_entry.id   AF-A0A165F2Y8-F1
#
_cell.length_a   1.000
_cell.length_b   1.000
_cell.length_c   1.000
_cell.angle_alpha   90.00
_cell.angle_beta   90.00
_cell.angle_gamma   90.00
#
_symmetry.space_group_name_H-M   'P 1'
#
loop_
_entity.id
_entity.type
_entity.pdbx_description
1 polymer ?
#
loop_
_entity_poly.entity_id
_entity_poly.type
_entity_poly.pdbx_seq_one_letter_code
_entity_poly.pdbx_strand_id
1 'polypeptide(L)'
;MLQCIIPVIEKLLPAPHNEMIIDVLFELATWHAHAKLRLYTSKSLLLFCQSTKCLGMIVRQFHDTTCDTYHTMELPKKEAARGRREAAMSANVKLSVTRKQNAAASRGPKVKKLNLQTYKWHALPDYPPTIE
;
A
#
# COMPACT_ATOMS: atom_id res chain seq x y z
N MET A 1 2.26 15.40 4.02
CA MET A 1 3.68 15.74 3.76
C MET A 1 4.33 14.65 2.91
N LEU A 2 4.02 14.60 1.61
CA LEU A 2 4.74 13.75 0.65
C LEU A 2 5.85 14.52 -0.07
N GLN A 3 5.79 15.85 -0.08
CA GLN A 3 6.71 16.72 -0.82
C GLN A 3 8.15 16.72 -0.27
N CYS A 4 8.33 16.42 1.02
CA CYS A 4 9.63 16.53 1.68
C CYS A 4 10.31 15.17 1.91
N ILE A 5 9.72 14.05 1.49
CA ILE A 5 10.26 12.72 1.83
C ILE A 5 11.27 12.21 0.81
N ILE A 6 11.22 12.68 -0.45
CA ILE A 6 12.10 12.20 -1.52
C ILE A 6 13.59 12.37 -1.16
N PRO A 7 14.08 13.53 -0.68
CA PRO A 7 15.49 13.69 -0.32
C PRO A 7 15.94 12.81 0.85
N VAL A 8 15.01 12.40 1.72
CA VAL A 8 15.31 11.54 2.88
C VAL A 8 15.46 10.08 2.45
N ILE A 9 14.72 9.67 1.42
CA ILE A 9 14.78 8.32 0.87
C ILE A 9 15.90 8.20 -0.17
N GLU A 10 16.35 9.29 -0.76
CA GLU A 10 17.45 9.29 -1.72
C GLU A 10 18.71 8.63 -1.14
N LYS A 11 19.22 7.59 -1.83
CA LYS A 11 20.38 6.76 -1.43
C LYS A 11 20.17 5.95 -0.15
N LEU A 12 18.93 5.82 0.35
CA LEU A 12 18.63 4.98 1.51
C LEU A 12 18.73 3.49 1.16
N LEU A 13 18.37 3.13 -0.07
CA LEU A 13 18.38 1.76 -0.55
C LEU A 13 19.40 1.57 -1.68
N PRO A 14 19.89 0.34 -1.91
CA PRO A 14 20.73 0.06 -3.06
C PRO A 14 19.93 0.17 -4.37
N ALA A 15 20.61 0.54 -5.45
CA ALA A 15 20.07 0.45 -6.81
C ALA A 15 19.78 -1.03 -7.15
N PRO A 16 18.70 -1.33 -7.91
CA PRO A 16 17.77 -0.41 -8.59
C PRO A 16 16.57 0.04 -7.73
N HIS A 17 16.43 -0.49 -6.51
CA HIS A 17 15.20 -0.32 -5.72
C HIS A 17 14.97 1.09 -5.21
N ASN A 18 16.05 1.84 -4.95
CA ASN A 18 15.97 3.23 -4.54
C ASN A 18 15.33 4.11 -5.62
N GLU A 19 15.77 3.95 -6.88
CA GLU A 19 15.21 4.67 -8.03
C GLU A 19 13.73 4.36 -8.17
N MET A 20 13.38 3.07 -8.11
CA MET A 20 12.00 2.63 -8.18
C MET A 20 11.11 3.26 -7.08
N ILE A 21 11.61 3.37 -5.85
CA ILE A 21 10.85 4.00 -4.76
C ILE A 21 10.73 5.51 -4.95
N ILE A 22 11.77 6.19 -5.42
CA ILE A 22 11.73 7.61 -5.74
C ILE A 22 10.69 7.88 -6.83
N ASP A 23 10.65 7.07 -7.89
CA ASP A 23 9.67 7.21 -8.97
C ASP A 23 8.23 7.04 -8.47
N VAL A 24 7.98 6.05 -7.61
CA VAL A 24 6.67 5.85 -6.97
C VAL A 24 6.30 7.06 -6.11
N LEU A 25 7.23 7.59 -5.32
CA LEU A 25 7.00 8.75 -4.47
C LEU A 25 6.70 10.00 -5.29
N PHE A 26 7.42 10.20 -6.40
CA PHE A 26 7.20 11.30 -7.32
C PHE A 26 5.81 11.22 -7.98
N GLU A 27 5.43 10.04 -8.49
CA GLU A 27 4.13 9.86 -9.14
C GLU A 27 2.97 10.01 -8.12
N LEU A 28 3.14 9.50 -6.89
CA LEU A 28 2.17 9.72 -5.81
C LEU A 28 2.03 11.21 -5.45
N ALA A 29 3.14 11.94 -5.40
CA ALA A 29 3.12 13.38 -5.12
C ALA A 29 2.43 14.16 -6.24
N THR A 30 2.69 13.80 -7.50
CA THR A 30 2.06 14.38 -8.70
C THR A 30 0.55 14.12 -8.70
N TRP A 31 0.14 12.86 -8.54
CA TRP A 31 -1.26 12.48 -8.46
C TRP A 31 -1.99 13.22 -7.33
N HIS A 32 -1.38 13.29 -6.15
CA HIS A 32 -1.94 13.99 -5.00
C HIS A 32 -2.02 15.52 -5.22
N ALA A 33 -1.08 16.11 -5.96
CA ALA A 33 -1.16 17.52 -6.35
C ALA A 33 -2.38 17.76 -7.25
N HIS A 34 -2.60 16.93 -8.28
CA HIS A 34 -3.81 17.01 -9.11
C HIS A 34 -5.09 16.87 -8.29
N ALA A 35 -5.16 15.87 -7.40
CA ALA A 35 -6.31 15.62 -6.53
C ALA A 35 -6.62 16.79 -5.59
N LYS A 36 -5.59 17.53 -5.15
CA LYS A 36 -5.74 18.73 -4.31
C LYS A 36 -6.11 19.98 -5.09
N LEU A 37 -5.55 20.15 -6.28
CA LEU A 37 -5.81 21.32 -7.11
C LEU A 37 -7.27 21.37 -7.57
N ARG A 38 -7.89 20.21 -7.81
CA ARG A 38 -9.31 20.10 -8.21
C ARG A 38 -9.69 21.04 -9.36
N LEU A 39 -8.81 21.16 -10.35
CA LEU A 39 -9.05 22.02 -11.51
C LEU A 39 -10.03 21.33 -12.48
N TYR A 40 -11.15 22.00 -12.75
CA TYR A 40 -12.25 21.51 -13.59
C TYR A 40 -12.02 21.67 -15.11
N THR A 41 -10.87 22.18 -15.54
CA THR A 41 -10.60 22.37 -16.98
C THR A 41 -10.43 21.02 -17.66
N SER A 42 -10.96 20.84 -18.87
CA SER A 42 -10.84 19.56 -19.61
C SER A 42 -9.38 19.08 -19.73
N LYS A 43 -8.43 20.00 -19.93
CA LYS A 43 -6.99 19.68 -19.96
C LYS A 43 -6.45 19.16 -18.62
N SER A 44 -6.85 19.76 -17.49
CA SER A 44 -6.39 19.32 -16.18
C SER A 44 -6.98 17.97 -15.76
N LEU A 45 -8.23 17.70 -16.15
CA LEU A 45 -8.87 16.39 -15.95
C LEU A 45 -8.19 15.30 -16.77
N LEU A 46 -7.84 15.57 -18.03
CA LEU A 46 -7.07 14.64 -18.86
C LEU A 46 -5.70 14.32 -18.25
N LEU A 47 -4.98 15.34 -17.77
CA LEU A 47 -3.70 15.15 -17.08
C LEU A 47 -3.86 14.34 -15.79
N PHE A 48 -4.95 14.55 -15.04
CA PHE A 48 -5.20 13.78 -13.83
C PHE A 48 -5.52 12.31 -14.13
N CYS A 49 -6.31 12.03 -15.16
CA CYS A 49 -6.53 10.68 -15.68
C CYS A 49 -5.22 10.02 -16.12
N GLN A 50 -4.34 10.77 -16.80
CA GLN A 50 -3.02 10.28 -17.22
C GLN A 50 -2.13 9.95 -16.02
N SER A 51 -2.01 10.86 -15.03
CA SER A 51 -1.24 10.59 -13.81
C SER A 51 -1.79 9.38 -13.06
N THR A 52 -3.12 9.18 -13.04
CA THR A 52 -3.70 7.98 -12.42
C THR A 52 -3.29 6.69 -13.14
N LYS A 53 -3.20 6.70 -14.47
CA LYS A 53 -2.67 5.57 -15.26
C LYS A 53 -1.19 5.32 -14.97
N CYS A 54 -0.37 6.37 -14.97
CA CYS A 54 1.06 6.30 -14.63
C CYS A 54 1.27 5.73 -13.23
N LEU A 55 0.52 6.23 -12.23
CA LEU A 55 0.55 5.73 -10.87
C LEU A 55 0.21 4.23 -10.79
N GLY A 56 -0.81 3.79 -11.53
CA GLY A 56 -1.16 2.37 -11.58
C GLY A 56 -0.04 1.50 -12.19
N MET A 57 0.62 1.97 -13.26
CA MET A 57 1.73 1.25 -13.88
C MET A 57 2.95 1.16 -12.96
N ILE A 58 3.38 2.29 -12.39
CA ILE A 58 4.59 2.36 -11.56
C ILE A 58 4.45 1.56 -10.27
N VAL A 59 3.25 1.54 -9.67
CA VAL A 59 2.98 0.74 -8.46
C VAL A 59 2.97 -0.76 -8.76
N ARG A 60 2.48 -1.19 -9.93
CA ARG A 60 2.59 -2.60 -10.37
C ARG A 60 4.04 -2.99 -10.59
N GLN A 61 4.82 -2.13 -11.27
CA GLN A 61 6.25 -2.36 -11.45
C GLN A 61 6.99 -2.43 -10.10
N PHE A 62 6.69 -1.55 -9.15
CA PHE A 62 7.24 -1.59 -7.79
C PHE A 62 6.88 -2.88 -7.05
N HIS A 63 5.64 -3.36 -7.20
CA HIS A 63 5.20 -4.63 -6.65
C HIS A 63 6.03 -5.80 -7.21
N ASP A 64 6.14 -5.89 -8.54
CA ASP A 64 6.77 -7.05 -9.20
C ASP A 64 8.31 -7.04 -9.10
N THR A 65 8.92 -5.87 -8.87
CA THR A 65 10.40 -5.75 -8.77
C THR A 65 10.88 -5.69 -7.33
N THR A 66 10.38 -4.71 -6.57
CA THR A 66 10.93 -4.38 -5.25
C THR A 66 10.23 -5.15 -4.15
N CYS A 67 8.89 -5.26 -4.19
CA CYS A 67 8.19 -6.03 -3.14
C CYS A 67 8.51 -7.53 -3.19
N ASP A 68 8.84 -8.08 -4.36
CA ASP A 68 9.25 -9.48 -4.48
C ASP A 68 10.68 -9.73 -3.98
N THR A 69 11.56 -8.73 -4.08
CA THR A 69 12.95 -8.84 -3.59
C THR A 69 13.04 -8.70 -2.07
N TYR A 70 12.25 -7.80 -1.47
CA TYR A 70 12.31 -7.53 -0.04
C TYR A 70 11.30 -8.36 0.76
N HIS A 71 11.83 -9.24 1.61
CA HIS A 71 11.00 -10.02 2.51
C HIS A 71 10.52 -9.19 3.70
N THR A 72 9.27 -8.70 3.65
CA THR A 72 8.69 -7.90 4.75
C THR A 72 7.82 -8.73 5.67
N MET A 73 7.95 -8.48 6.98
CA MET A 73 7.22 -9.14 8.05
C MET A 73 6.44 -8.13 8.89
N GLU A 74 5.45 -8.61 9.64
CA GLU A 74 4.83 -7.78 10.67
C GLU A 74 5.84 -7.30 11.71
N LEU A 75 5.76 -6.03 12.06
CA LEU A 75 6.48 -5.51 13.22
C LEU A 75 6.00 -6.22 14.49
N PRO A 76 6.89 -6.44 15.50
CA PRO A 76 6.52 -7.11 16.75
C PRO A 76 5.29 -6.51 17.45
N LYS A 77 5.14 -5.18 17.39
CA LYS A 77 3.97 -4.47 17.94
C LYS A 77 2.66 -4.88 17.26
N LYS A 78 2.67 -5.11 15.94
CA LYS A 78 1.50 -5.54 15.16
C LYS A 78 1.18 -7.01 15.42
N GLU A 79 2.20 -7.85 15.50
CA GLU A 79 2.06 -9.25 15.87
C GLU A 79 1.44 -9.42 17.27
N ALA A 80 1.96 -8.72 18.28
CA ALA A 80 1.41 -8.76 19.64
C ALA A 80 -0.03 -8.26 19.69
N ALA A 81 -0.36 -7.20 18.94
CA ALA A 81 -1.73 -6.69 18.85
C ALA A 81 -2.68 -7.70 18.19
N ARG A 82 -2.22 -8.44 17.19
CA ARG A 82 -2.97 -9.53 16.55
C ARG A 82 -3.22 -10.67 17.52
N GLY A 83 -2.19 -11.13 18.24
CA GLY A 83 -2.32 -12.17 19.26
C GLY A 83 -3.35 -11.83 20.34
N ARG A 84 -3.37 -10.57 20.80
CA ARG A 84 -4.41 -10.10 21.75
C ARG A 84 -5.83 -10.16 21.18
N ARG A 85 -6.01 -9.82 19.90
CA ARG A 85 -7.32 -9.91 19.22
C ARG A 85 -7.77 -11.36 19.03
N GLU A 86 -6.87 -12.23 18.59
CA GLU A 86 -7.15 -13.65 18.43
C GLU A 86 -7.53 -14.30 19.78
N ALA A 87 -6.82 -13.95 20.86
CA ALA A 87 -7.15 -14.38 22.22
C ALA A 87 -8.53 -13.87 22.68
N ALA A 88 -8.83 -12.58 22.48
CA ALA A 88 -10.13 -12.00 22.84
C ALA A 88 -11.29 -12.64 22.06
N MET A 89 -11.11 -12.91 20.76
CA MET A 89 -12.11 -13.60 19.93
C MET A 89 -12.31 -15.05 20.38
N SER A 90 -11.24 -15.74 20.78
CA SER A 90 -11.34 -17.12 21.31
C SER A 90 -11.98 -17.20 22.70
N ALA A 91 -11.84 -16.15 23.52
CA ALA A 91 -12.50 -16.06 24.82
C ALA A 91 -14.02 -15.86 24.69
N ASN A 92 -14.46 -15.16 23.63
CA ASN A 92 -15.88 -14.92 23.34
C ASN A 92 -16.57 -16.09 22.62
N VAL A 93 -15.83 -17.00 21.97
CA VAL A 93 -16.38 -18.16 21.25
C VAL A 93 -16.09 -19.45 22.04
N LYS A 94 -16.78 -19.64 23.17
CA LYS A 94 -16.89 -20.96 23.81
C LYS A 94 -17.92 -21.82 23.06
N LEU A 95 -17.72 -22.16 21.78
CA LEU A 95 -18.48 -23.19 21.05
C LEU A 95 -17.92 -23.35 19.62
N SER A 96 -16.91 -24.22 19.46
CA SER A 96 -16.79 -25.16 18.33
C SER A 96 -15.45 -25.90 18.43
N VAL A 97 -15.54 -27.19 18.74
CA VAL A 97 -14.41 -28.07 19.07
C VAL A 97 -13.63 -28.52 17.81
N THR A 98 -13.99 -28.08 16.60
CA THR A 98 -13.50 -28.74 15.37
C THR A 98 -12.46 -27.95 14.54
N ARG A 99 -11.79 -26.93 15.10
CA ARG A 99 -10.72 -26.19 14.38
C ARG A 99 -9.35 -26.19 15.07
N LYS A 100 -9.14 -27.09 16.04
CA LYS A 100 -7.95 -27.10 16.90
C LYS A 100 -6.66 -27.64 16.26
N GLN A 101 -6.69 -28.23 15.06
CA GLN A 101 -5.48 -28.83 14.48
C GLN A 101 -4.64 -27.88 13.61
N ASN A 102 -5.20 -26.77 13.10
CA ASN A 102 -4.44 -25.81 12.27
C ASN A 102 -4.10 -24.48 12.96
N ALA A 103 -4.61 -24.22 14.17
CA ALA A 103 -4.40 -22.96 14.88
C ALA A 103 -3.06 -22.89 15.66
N ALA A 104 -2.34 -24.01 15.81
CA ALA A 104 -1.06 -24.07 16.50
C ALA A 104 0.12 -23.58 15.62
N ALA A 105 -0.08 -23.41 14.31
CA ALA A 105 1.01 -23.31 13.34
C ALA A 105 1.48 -21.88 12.97
N SER A 106 1.05 -20.80 13.63
CA SER A 106 1.63 -19.47 13.34
C SER A 106 1.83 -18.60 14.58
N ARG A 107 2.67 -19.05 15.52
CA ARG A 107 3.18 -18.21 16.63
C ARG A 107 4.36 -17.32 16.20
N GLY A 108 4.28 -16.72 15.02
CA GLY A 108 5.35 -15.87 14.50
C GLY A 108 4.86 -14.68 13.67
N PRO A 109 5.78 -13.77 13.30
CA PRO A 109 5.50 -12.66 12.41
C PRO A 109 4.89 -13.18 11.12
N LYS A 110 3.76 -12.58 10.69
CA LYS A 110 3.17 -12.93 9.39
C LYS A 110 3.92 -12.16 8.30
N VAL A 111 4.22 -12.83 7.20
CA VAL A 111 4.73 -12.19 5.98
C VAL A 111 3.71 -11.16 5.52
N LYS A 112 4.20 -9.97 5.16
CA LYS A 112 3.40 -8.91 4.55
C LYS A 112 3.85 -8.72 3.11
N LYS A 113 2.86 -8.71 2.23
CA LYS A 113 3.02 -8.34 0.83
C LYS A 113 2.09 -7.17 0.54
N LEU A 114 2.51 -6.31 -0.39
CA LEU A 114 1.66 -5.25 -0.90
C LEU A 114 0.46 -5.88 -1.63
N ASN A 115 -0.76 -5.59 -1.18
CA ASN A 115 -1.97 -6.07 -1.84
C ASN A 115 -2.57 -4.95 -2.72
N LEU A 116 -2.47 -5.12 -4.03
CA LEU A 116 -3.03 -4.19 -5.02
C LEU A 116 -4.53 -4.41 -5.28
N GLN A 117 -5.10 -5.54 -4.88
CA GLN A 117 -6.54 -5.86 -5.02
C GLN A 117 -7.38 -5.28 -3.87
N THR A 118 -7.02 -4.10 -3.39
CA THR A 118 -7.78 -3.41 -2.35
C THR A 118 -8.56 -2.25 -2.93
N TYR A 119 -9.73 -1.96 -2.36
CA TYR A 119 -10.59 -0.85 -2.79
C TYR A 119 -9.82 0.46 -2.96
N LYS A 120 -8.82 0.73 -2.10
CA LYS A 120 -7.97 1.92 -2.18
C LYS A 120 -7.36 2.13 -3.56
N TRP A 121 -6.87 1.06 -4.21
CA TRP A 121 -6.26 1.17 -5.54
C TRP A 121 -7.31 1.26 -6.64
N HIS A 122 -8.42 0.52 -6.49
CA HIS A 122 -9.50 0.51 -7.47
C HIS A 122 -10.29 1.82 -7.53
N ALA A 123 -10.32 2.59 -6.45
CA ALA A 123 -11.01 3.88 -6.38
C ALA A 123 -10.18 5.06 -6.93
N LEU A 124 -8.91 4.89 -7.27
CA LEU A 124 -8.06 5.98 -7.79
C LEU A 124 -8.58 6.56 -9.13
N PRO A 125 -9.04 5.75 -10.11
CA PRO A 125 -9.59 6.26 -11.37
C PRO A 125 -10.93 6.99 -11.22
N ASP A 126 -11.62 6.81 -10.09
CA ASP A 126 -12.90 7.47 -9.82
C ASP A 126 -12.72 8.91 -9.31
N TYR A 127 -11.50 9.31 -8.94
CA TYR A 127 -11.24 10.66 -8.43
C TYR A 127 -11.40 11.77 -9.47
N PRO A 128 -10.81 11.69 -10.68
CA PRO A 128 -10.96 12.75 -11.67
C PRO A 128 -12.42 13.09 -12.02
N PRO A 129 -13.32 12.10 -12.27
CA PRO A 129 -14.74 12.39 -12.50
C PRO A 129 -15.46 13.08 -11.34
N THR A 130 -15.01 12.95 -10.09
CA THR A 130 -15.64 13.63 -8.94
C THR A 130 -15.32 15.13 -8.83
N ILE A 131 -14.44 15.63 -9.70
CA ILE A 131 -14.05 17.05 -9.77
C ILE A 131 -14.86 17.79 -10.86
N GLU A 132 -15.48 17.06 -11.79
CA GLU A 132 -16.47 17.59 -12.76
C GLU A 132 -17.77 18.01 -12.06
#